data_AF-A0A397G2J1-F1
#
_entry.id   AF-A0A397G2J1-F1
#
_cell.length_a   1.000
_cell.length_b   1.000
_cell.length_c   1.000
_cell.angle_alpha   90.00
_cell.angle_beta   90.00
_cell.angle_gamma   90.00
#
_symmetry.space_group_name_H-M   'P 1'
#
loop_
_entity.id
_entity.type
_entity.pdbx_description
1 polymer ?
#
loop_
_entity_poly.entity_id
_entity_poly.type
_entity_poly.pdbx_seq_one_letter_code
_entity_poly.pdbx_strand_id
1 'polypeptide(L)'
;MSSSTEAQQQQYKPEDTVLTTDHDANAPNTAITRVVVIAIDQSNYSHFAFDWALKNFLRKESDLVVLVNVRSIPMTPAIGASYMNFSEIISTLEDQQRQESHTLLHKFASKLKTEKFSFKAIAMRGDARDEIVRKVFELNADALILGSRGLGAIKRILLGSVSDHCIHNCHCTVIIVREHLEKKSA
;
A
#
# COMPACT_ATOMS: atom_id res chain seq x y z
N MET A 1 -34.45 -9.65 -17.57
CA MET A 1 -34.69 -9.01 -16.25
C MET A 1 -33.63 -9.53 -15.30
N SER A 2 -32.77 -8.59 -14.91
CA SER A 2 -31.68 -8.55 -13.94
C SER A 2 -31.29 -9.80 -13.15
N SER A 3 -30.05 -10.25 -13.33
CA SER A 3 -29.24 -10.89 -12.28
C SER A 3 -27.84 -10.29 -12.31
N SER A 4 -27.70 -9.12 -11.66
CA SER A 4 -26.42 -8.48 -11.42
C SER A 4 -25.82 -9.07 -10.14
N THR A 5 -24.70 -9.74 -10.37
CA THR A 5 -23.66 -10.24 -9.47
C THR A 5 -23.60 -9.53 -8.11
N GLU A 6 -23.87 -10.29 -7.05
CA GLU A 6 -23.46 -9.98 -5.68
C GLU A 6 -21.93 -9.90 -5.63
N ALA A 7 -21.39 -8.68 -5.68
CA ALA A 7 -20.00 -8.45 -5.34
C ALA A 7 -19.80 -8.79 -3.86
N GLN A 8 -19.07 -9.87 -3.60
CA GLN A 8 -18.65 -10.30 -2.28
C GLN A 8 -18.12 -9.12 -1.47
N GLN A 9 -18.80 -8.79 -0.37
CA GLN A 9 -18.33 -7.81 0.59
C GLN A 9 -17.06 -8.36 1.26
N GLN A 10 -15.89 -7.98 0.73
CA GLN A 10 -14.60 -8.26 1.35
C GLN A 10 -14.59 -7.64 2.76
N GLN A 11 -14.44 -8.46 3.79
CA GLN A 11 -14.49 -8.03 5.19
C GLN A 11 -13.18 -7.31 5.55
N TYR A 12 -13.15 -5.98 5.43
CA TYR A 12 -12.04 -5.15 5.91
C TYR A 12 -12.01 -5.11 7.44
N LYS A 13 -10.82 -4.92 8.05
CA LYS A 13 -10.76 -4.62 9.48
C LYS A 13 -11.42 -3.26 9.73
N PRO A 14 -12.12 -3.03 10.86
CA PRO A 14 -12.81 -1.76 11.14
C PRO A 14 -11.92 -0.50 11.03
N GLU A 15 -10.62 -0.66 11.25
CA GLU A 15 -9.62 0.41 11.17
C GLU A 15 -9.05 0.67 9.76
N ASP A 16 -9.37 -0.19 8.79
CA ASP A 16 -8.96 -0.02 7.39
C ASP A 16 -9.79 1.11 6.75
N THR A 17 -9.13 2.15 6.20
CA THR A 17 -9.84 3.16 5.39
C THR A 17 -9.65 2.85 3.91
N VAL A 18 -10.76 2.79 3.17
CA VAL A 18 -10.73 2.49 1.73
C VAL A 18 -11.17 3.72 0.92
N LEU A 19 -10.34 4.16 -0.02
CA LEU A 19 -10.73 5.05 -1.11
C LEU A 19 -10.90 4.19 -2.37
N THR A 20 -12.04 4.30 -3.04
CA THR A 20 -12.33 3.59 -4.28
C THR A 20 -12.54 4.59 -5.40
N THR A 21 -12.13 4.24 -6.61
CA THR A 21 -12.84 4.76 -7.80
C THR A 21 -14.09 3.95 -7.98
N ASP A 22 -15.22 4.62 -8.21
CA ASP A 22 -16.32 3.96 -8.89
C ASP A 22 -15.76 3.46 -10.22
N HIS A 23 -15.88 2.15 -10.45
CA HIS A 23 -15.72 1.64 -11.81
C HIS A 23 -16.86 2.31 -12.58
N ASP A 24 -16.55 3.34 -13.37
CA ASP A 24 -17.56 4.06 -14.14
C ASP A 24 -18.46 3.01 -14.81
N ALA A 25 -19.76 3.04 -14.51
CA ALA A 25 -20.75 2.15 -15.13
C ALA A 25 -20.79 2.30 -16.68
N ASN A 26 -20.06 3.28 -17.22
CA ASN A 26 -19.90 3.61 -18.63
C ASN A 26 -18.47 3.38 -19.18
N ALA A 27 -17.51 2.90 -18.38
CA ALA A 27 -16.25 2.40 -18.93
C ALA A 27 -16.54 1.10 -19.69
N PRO A 28 -15.88 0.83 -20.84
CA PRO A 28 -16.02 -0.46 -21.52
C PRO A 28 -15.81 -1.56 -20.48
N ASN A 29 -16.79 -2.45 -20.36
CA ASN A 29 -16.82 -3.56 -19.40
C ASN A 29 -15.63 -4.49 -19.69
N THR A 30 -14.47 -4.11 -19.17
CA THR A 30 -13.23 -4.83 -19.35
C THR A 30 -13.05 -5.57 -18.05
N ALA A 31 -13.24 -6.89 -18.09
CA ALA A 31 -13.22 -7.71 -16.89
C ALA A 31 -11.86 -7.55 -16.20
N ILE A 32 -11.86 -7.18 -14.92
CA ILE A 32 -10.68 -7.27 -14.08
C ILE A 32 -10.23 -8.73 -14.07
N THR A 33 -8.99 -8.98 -14.51
CA THR A 33 -8.40 -10.33 -14.54
C THR A 33 -7.24 -10.48 -13.58
N ARG A 34 -6.68 -9.37 -13.09
CA ARG A 34 -5.59 -9.38 -12.13
C ARG A 34 -5.79 -8.35 -11.02
N VAL A 35 -5.42 -8.70 -9.81
CA VAL A 35 -5.30 -7.80 -8.67
C VAL A 35 -3.81 -7.55 -8.41
N VAL A 36 -3.37 -6.30 -8.59
CA VAL A 36 -1.97 -5.90 -8.39
C VAL A 36 -1.89 -4.99 -7.17
N VAL A 37 -1.24 -5.47 -6.11
CA VAL A 37 -1.02 -4.70 -4.88
C VAL A 37 0.28 -3.91 -5.00
N ILE A 38 0.26 -2.63 -4.63
CA ILE A 38 1.46 -1.80 -4.51
C ILE A 38 1.53 -1.27 -3.08
N ALA A 39 2.55 -1.67 -2.32
CA ALA A 39 2.75 -1.08 -1.00
C ALA A 39 3.54 0.22 -1.12
N ILE A 40 2.99 1.27 -0.52
CA ILE A 40 3.54 2.62 -0.56
C ILE A 40 3.84 3.12 0.85
N ASP A 41 4.88 3.93 0.97
CA ASP A 41 5.29 4.65 2.18
C ASP A 41 5.77 6.05 1.79
N GLN A 42 6.29 6.82 2.75
CA GLN A 42 6.79 8.18 2.49
C GLN A 42 8.20 8.20 1.84
N SER A 43 8.78 7.04 1.49
CA SER A 43 10.14 6.95 0.94
C SER A 43 10.20 7.19 -0.58
N ASN A 44 11.35 7.65 -1.07
CA ASN A 44 11.58 7.80 -2.52
C ASN A 44 11.54 6.45 -3.25
N TYR A 45 11.92 5.36 -2.58
CA TYR A 45 11.94 4.02 -3.15
C TYR A 45 10.53 3.51 -3.50
N SER A 46 9.53 3.78 -2.65
CA SER A 46 8.15 3.41 -2.96
C SER A 46 7.54 4.31 -4.04
N HIS A 47 7.89 5.60 -4.07
CA HIS A 47 7.52 6.51 -5.15
C HIS A 47 8.07 6.03 -6.50
N PHE A 48 9.36 5.70 -6.54
CA PHE A 48 9.99 5.13 -7.73
C PHE A 48 9.36 3.80 -8.15
N ALA A 49 9.07 2.91 -7.19
CA ALA A 49 8.43 1.63 -7.47
C ALA A 49 7.05 1.79 -8.10
N PHE A 50 6.25 2.73 -7.59
CA PHE A 50 4.94 3.05 -8.15
C PHE A 50 5.04 3.62 -9.57
N ASP A 51 5.91 4.61 -9.80
CA ASP A 51 6.05 5.22 -11.13
C ASP A 51 6.62 4.20 -12.15
N TRP A 52 7.51 3.31 -11.71
CA TRP A 52 7.99 2.20 -12.51
C TRP A 52 6.87 1.22 -12.87
N ALA A 53 6.01 0.87 -11.90
CA ALA A 53 4.90 -0.06 -12.12
C ALA A 53 3.90 0.48 -13.13
N LEU A 54 3.51 1.76 -13.00
CA LEU A 54 2.66 2.47 -13.95
C LEU A 54 3.19 2.39 -15.37
N LYS A 55 4.50 2.60 -15.53
CA LYS A 55 5.13 2.68 -16.85
C LYS A 55 5.39 1.31 -17.49
N ASN A 56 5.68 0.27 -16.69
CA ASN A 56 6.30 -0.95 -17.22
C ASN A 56 5.53 -2.25 -16.93
N PHE A 57 4.60 -2.26 -15.98
CA PHE A 57 3.99 -3.52 -15.51
C PHE A 57 2.46 -3.51 -15.55
N LEU A 58 1.84 -2.41 -15.14
CA LEU A 58 0.39 -2.30 -15.02
C LEU A 58 -0.32 -2.23 -16.37
N ARG A 59 -1.50 -2.83 -16.45
CA ARG A 59 -2.39 -2.86 -17.62
C ARG A 59 -3.70 -2.16 -17.29
N LYS A 60 -3.97 -1.04 -17.94
CA LYS A 60 -5.16 -0.19 -17.67
C LYS A 60 -6.46 -0.94 -17.88
N GLU A 61 -6.46 -1.88 -18.82
CA GLU A 61 -7.63 -2.58 -19.31
C GLU A 61 -8.03 -3.77 -18.41
N SER A 62 -7.12 -4.29 -17.57
CA SER A 62 -7.32 -5.59 -16.93
C SER A 62 -6.94 -5.67 -15.46
N ASP A 63 -6.19 -4.69 -14.95
CA ASP A 63 -5.67 -4.73 -13.59
C ASP A 63 -6.54 -3.88 -12.66
N LEU A 64 -6.91 -4.47 -11.52
CA LEU A 64 -7.31 -3.71 -10.34
C LEU A 64 -6.04 -3.39 -9.54
N VAL A 65 -5.69 -2.11 -9.47
CA VAL A 65 -4.53 -1.65 -8.69
C VAL A 65 -4.97 -1.40 -7.25
N VAL A 66 -4.35 -2.06 -6.28
CA VAL A 66 -4.63 -1.85 -4.86
C VAL A 66 -3.42 -1.22 -4.18
N LEU A 67 -3.54 0.07 -3.86
CA LEU A 67 -2.55 0.78 -3.06
C LEU A 67 -2.74 0.41 -1.59
N VAL A 68 -1.66 0.02 -0.91
CA VAL A 68 -1.69 -0.24 0.54
C VAL A 68 -0.64 0.59 1.25
N ASN A 69 -1.02 1.20 2.37
CA ASN A 69 -0.10 1.85 3.30
C ASN A 69 -0.38 1.34 4.72
N VAL A 70 0.67 1.02 5.48
CA VAL A 70 0.54 0.55 6.86
C VAL A 70 1.09 1.59 7.81
N ARG A 71 0.24 2.09 8.72
CA ARG A 71 0.67 2.93 9.86
C ARG A 71 1.07 2.03 11.03
N SER A 72 2.26 2.27 11.60
CA SER A 72 2.73 1.52 12.77
C SER A 72 1.91 1.87 14.01
N ILE A 73 1.78 0.90 14.92
CA ILE A 73 1.21 1.13 16.25
C ILE A 73 2.33 1.71 17.13
N PRO A 74 2.18 2.90 17.73
CA PRO A 74 3.17 3.43 18.65
C PRO A 74 3.32 2.46 19.85
N MET A 75 4.50 1.88 20.03
CA MET A 75 4.77 1.01 21.18
C MET A 75 5.19 1.90 22.35
N THR A 76 4.32 2.06 23.36
CA THR A 76 4.64 2.78 24.59
C THR A 76 5.24 1.81 25.63
N PRO A 77 6.46 2.04 26.12
CA PRO A 77 6.99 1.27 27.25
C PRO A 77 6.13 1.49 28.49
N ALA A 78 5.66 0.41 29.11
CA ALA A 78 4.74 0.43 30.26
C ALA A 78 5.25 1.23 31.48
N ILE A 79 6.57 1.48 31.56
CA ILE A 79 7.23 2.10 32.71
C ILE A 79 6.94 3.61 32.84
N GLY A 80 6.50 4.28 31.75
CA GLY A 80 6.26 5.74 31.73
C GLY A 80 4.79 6.18 31.77
N ALA A 81 3.84 5.25 31.72
CA ALA A 81 2.42 5.54 31.52
C ALA A 81 1.71 6.19 32.73
N SER A 82 2.33 6.17 33.92
CA SER A 82 1.72 6.68 35.16
C SER A 82 1.99 8.16 35.45
N TYR A 83 2.89 8.84 34.71
CA TYR A 83 3.38 10.18 35.08
C TYR A 83 2.94 11.33 34.15
N MET A 84 2.29 11.06 33.00
CA MET A 84 1.77 12.10 32.08
C MET A 84 0.46 11.65 31.42
N ASN A 85 -0.35 12.61 30.94
CA ASN A 85 -1.54 12.38 30.08
C ASN A 85 -1.12 11.85 28.68
N PHE A 86 -0.44 10.70 28.66
CA PHE A 86 0.04 10.05 27.43
C PHE A 86 -1.10 9.66 26.49
N SER A 87 -2.32 9.43 27.00
CA SER A 87 -3.47 9.08 26.15
C SER A 87 -3.78 10.15 25.09
N GLU A 88 -3.73 11.43 25.45
CA GLU A 88 -4.01 12.54 24.54
C GLU A 88 -2.89 12.70 23.50
N ILE A 89 -1.63 12.61 23.94
CA ILE A 89 -0.45 12.64 23.07
C ILE A 89 -0.50 11.47 22.07
N ILE A 90 -0.79 10.26 22.53
CA ILE A 90 -0.90 9.07 21.69
C ILE A 90 -2.04 9.22 20.68
N SER A 91 -3.23 9.69 21.10
CA SER A 91 -4.33 9.94 20.17
C SER A 91 -3.98 10.97 19.09
N THR A 92 -3.26 12.04 19.46
CA THR A 92 -2.82 13.08 18.52
C THR A 92 -1.82 12.52 17.51
N LEU A 93 -0.85 11.72 17.97
CA LEU A 93 0.13 11.07 17.10
C LEU A 93 -0.54 10.06 16.15
N GLU A 94 -1.51 9.28 16.64
CA GLU A 94 -2.28 8.36 15.81
C GLU A 94 -3.11 9.09 14.76
N ASP A 95 -3.75 10.20 15.12
CA ASP A 95 -4.51 11.04 14.18
C ASP A 95 -3.61 11.66 13.12
N GLN A 96 -2.42 12.13 13.51
CA GLN A 96 -1.42 12.63 12.58
C GLN A 96 -0.97 11.53 11.60
N GLN A 97 -0.62 10.35 12.09
CA GLN A 97 -0.23 9.22 11.23
C GLN A 97 -1.35 8.78 10.29
N ARG A 98 -2.60 8.80 10.76
CA ARG A 98 -3.78 8.53 9.93
C ARG A 98 -3.90 9.57 8.82
N GLN A 99 -3.76 10.85 9.14
CA GLN A 99 -3.84 11.94 8.16
C GLN A 99 -2.70 11.88 7.13
N GLU A 100 -1.48 11.55 7.56
CA GLU A 100 -0.32 11.36 6.66
C GLU A 100 -0.53 10.18 5.71
N SER A 101 -1.06 9.06 6.23
CA SER A 101 -1.42 7.89 5.43
C SER A 101 -2.49 8.21 4.37
N HIS A 102 -3.56 8.91 4.76
CA HIS A 102 -4.62 9.35 3.84
C HIS A 102 -4.08 10.31 2.77
N THR A 103 -3.26 11.28 3.16
CA THR A 103 -2.64 12.24 2.23
C THR A 103 -1.74 11.53 1.22
N LEU A 104 -0.94 10.55 1.68
CA LEU A 104 -0.09 9.73 0.83
C LEU A 104 -0.93 8.92 -0.17
N LEU A 105 -1.90 8.14 0.31
CA LEU A 105 -2.76 7.33 -0.54
C LEU A 105 -3.50 8.19 -1.57
N HIS A 106 -4.02 9.35 -1.16
CA HIS A 106 -4.71 10.28 -2.06
C HIS A 106 -3.78 10.81 -3.17
N LYS A 107 -2.52 11.12 -2.85
CA LYS A 107 -1.52 11.56 -3.83
C LYS A 107 -1.30 10.52 -4.93
N PHE A 108 -1.12 9.25 -4.57
CA PHE A 108 -0.89 8.16 -5.53
C PHE A 108 -2.17 7.75 -6.27
N ALA A 109 -3.29 7.68 -5.57
CA ALA A 109 -4.62 7.46 -6.13
C ALA A 109 -4.97 8.50 -7.20
N SER A 110 -4.63 9.78 -6.98
CA SER A 110 -4.88 10.84 -7.96
C SER A 110 -4.12 10.59 -9.27
N LYS A 111 -2.87 10.09 -9.21
CA LYS A 111 -2.11 9.70 -10.41
C LYS A 111 -2.80 8.55 -11.16
N LEU A 112 -3.24 7.50 -10.44
CA LEU A 112 -3.98 6.38 -11.05
C LEU A 112 -5.29 6.85 -11.70
N LYS A 113 -5.99 7.78 -11.04
CA LYS A 113 -7.23 8.38 -11.56
C LYS A 113 -6.97 9.15 -12.86
N THR A 114 -5.96 10.01 -12.89
CA THR A 114 -5.57 10.76 -14.10
C THR A 114 -5.20 9.82 -15.24
N GLU A 115 -4.50 8.73 -14.94
CA GLU A 115 -4.10 7.71 -15.91
C GLU A 115 -5.23 6.72 -16.26
N LYS A 116 -6.41 6.84 -15.64
CA LYS A 116 -7.61 6.00 -15.85
C LYS A 116 -7.44 4.52 -15.52
N PHE A 117 -6.71 4.21 -14.44
CA PHE A 117 -6.68 2.85 -13.88
C PHE A 117 -7.87 2.61 -12.94
N SER A 118 -8.39 1.39 -12.92
CA SER A 118 -9.27 0.91 -11.84
C SER A 118 -8.45 0.69 -10.57
N PHE A 119 -8.82 1.33 -9.45
CA PHE A 119 -8.03 1.19 -8.22
C PHE A 119 -8.82 1.22 -6.91
N LYS A 120 -8.17 0.69 -5.87
CA LYS A 120 -8.51 0.85 -4.45
C LYS A 120 -7.28 1.37 -3.70
N ALA A 121 -7.48 2.16 -2.66
CA ALA A 121 -6.41 2.60 -1.77
C ALA A 121 -6.80 2.31 -0.32
N ILE A 122 -5.97 1.56 0.40
CA ILE A 122 -6.27 1.00 1.71
C ILE A 122 -5.22 1.47 2.72
N ALA A 123 -5.66 2.20 3.74
CA ALA A 123 -4.84 2.56 4.90
C ALA A 123 -5.06 1.51 6.00
N MET A 124 -4.02 0.77 6.37
CA MET A 124 -4.04 -0.30 7.39
C MET A 124 -3.23 0.11 8.62
N ARG A 125 -3.45 -0.53 9.77
CA ARG A 125 -2.71 -0.30 11.02
C ARG A 125 -2.06 -1.60 11.50
N GLY A 126 -0.77 -1.55 11.86
CA GLY A 126 -0.05 -2.73 12.39
C GLY A 126 1.44 -2.75 12.03
N ASP A 127 2.05 -3.94 12.11
CA ASP A 127 3.39 -4.18 11.54
C ASP A 127 3.24 -4.32 10.02
N ALA A 128 4.00 -3.53 9.26
CA ALA A 128 3.91 -3.51 7.80
C ALA A 128 4.22 -4.88 7.17
N ARG A 129 5.09 -5.68 7.79
CA ARG A 129 5.45 -7.02 7.31
C ARG A 129 4.22 -7.93 7.28
N ASP A 130 3.54 -8.01 8.42
CA ASP A 130 2.41 -8.92 8.61
C ASP A 130 1.15 -8.41 7.91
N GLU A 131 0.87 -7.11 8.01
CA GLU A 131 -0.34 -6.52 7.42
C GLU A 131 -0.34 -6.54 5.90
N ILE A 132 0.83 -6.36 5.25
CA ILE A 132 0.94 -6.46 3.79
C ILE A 132 0.71 -7.91 3.34
N VAL A 133 1.36 -8.88 3.96
CA VAL A 133 1.19 -10.31 3.63
C VAL A 133 -0.27 -10.74 3.82
N ARG A 134 -0.88 -10.35 4.96
CA ARG A 134 -2.30 -10.60 5.23
C ARG A 134 -3.18 -10.02 4.13
N LYS A 135 -2.97 -8.74 3.77
CA LYS A 135 -3.83 -8.08 2.79
C LYS A 135 -3.67 -8.66 1.38
N VAL A 136 -2.45 -9.03 1.00
CA VAL A 136 -2.17 -9.75 -0.25
C VAL A 136 -2.95 -11.06 -0.30
N PHE A 137 -2.95 -11.83 0.78
CA PHE A 137 -3.73 -13.07 0.89
C PHE A 137 -5.23 -12.81 0.81
N GLU A 138 -5.74 -11.86 1.59
CA GLU A 138 -7.17 -11.51 1.61
C GLU A 138 -7.68 -11.09 0.23
N LEU A 139 -6.88 -10.35 -0.53
CA LEU A 139 -7.23 -9.87 -1.86
C LEU A 139 -7.02 -10.91 -2.96
N ASN A 140 -6.46 -12.09 -2.62
CA ASN A 140 -6.00 -13.09 -3.58
C ASN A 140 -5.17 -12.44 -4.71
N ALA A 141 -4.20 -11.61 -4.32
CA ALA A 141 -3.46 -10.78 -5.27
C ALA A 141 -2.60 -11.62 -6.22
N ASP A 142 -2.50 -11.21 -7.49
CA ASP A 142 -1.66 -11.86 -8.48
C ASP A 142 -0.20 -11.39 -8.39
N ALA A 143 -0.01 -10.13 -8.00
CA ALA A 143 1.30 -9.54 -7.81
C ALA A 143 1.34 -8.52 -6.67
N LEU A 144 2.47 -8.48 -5.96
CA LEU A 144 2.83 -7.46 -4.98
C LEU A 144 4.05 -6.69 -5.47
N ILE A 145 3.95 -5.36 -5.51
CA ILE A 145 5.04 -4.47 -5.90
C ILE A 145 5.50 -3.65 -4.69
N LEU A 146 6.82 -3.65 -4.46
CA LEU A 146 7.46 -2.96 -3.35
C LEU A 146 8.69 -2.19 -3.84
N GLY A 147 9.02 -1.11 -3.14
CA GLY A 147 10.38 -0.55 -3.20
C GLY A 147 11.40 -1.51 -2.59
N SER A 148 12.65 -1.44 -3.04
CA SER A 148 13.76 -2.21 -2.44
C SER A 148 14.09 -1.81 -1.00
N ARG A 149 13.64 -0.62 -0.57
CA ARG A 149 13.88 0.01 0.73
C ARG A 149 12.66 0.84 1.13
N GLY A 150 12.64 1.25 2.41
CA GLY A 150 11.67 2.18 2.98
C GLY A 150 12.35 3.25 3.85
N LEU A 151 11.62 3.81 4.80
CA LEU A 151 12.04 4.98 5.60
C LEU A 151 13.27 4.78 6.50
N GLY A 152 13.52 3.56 7.00
CA GLY A 152 14.60 3.28 7.97
C GLY A 152 15.89 2.69 7.39
N ALA A 153 16.04 2.63 6.06
CA ALA A 153 17.08 1.81 5.45
C ALA A 153 18.50 2.39 5.60
N ILE A 154 19.43 1.56 6.09
CA ILE A 154 20.87 1.86 6.19
C ILE A 154 21.50 1.81 4.77
N LYS A 155 22.49 2.66 4.51
CA LYS A 155 23.18 2.84 3.20
C LYS A 155 23.85 1.59 2.59
N ARG A 156 23.85 0.44 3.25
CA ARG A 156 24.45 -0.81 2.73
C ARG A 156 23.50 -1.49 1.73
N ILE A 157 24.04 -2.29 0.81
CA ILE A 157 23.34 -3.05 -0.27
C ILE A 157 22.45 -4.19 0.31
N LEU A 158 21.50 -3.88 1.17
CA LEU A 158 20.51 -4.83 1.71
C LEU A 158 19.10 -4.46 1.28
N LEU A 159 18.22 -5.45 1.18
CA LEU A 159 16.77 -5.22 1.04
C LEU A 159 16.22 -4.63 2.35
N GLY A 160 15.16 -3.83 2.25
CA GLY A 160 14.40 -3.40 3.42
C GLY A 160 13.71 -4.58 4.10
N SER A 161 13.51 -4.48 5.42
CA SER A 161 12.89 -5.56 6.23
C SER A 161 11.50 -5.97 5.75
N VAL A 162 10.70 -5.01 5.27
CA VAL A 162 9.36 -5.29 4.71
C VAL A 162 9.47 -6.04 3.39
N SER A 163 10.33 -5.58 2.49
CA SER A 163 10.55 -6.20 1.18
C SER A 163 11.09 -7.63 1.32
N ASP A 164 12.07 -7.82 2.19
CA ASP A 164 12.64 -9.13 2.51
C ASP A 164 11.59 -10.08 3.09
N HIS A 165 10.80 -9.61 4.06
CA HIS A 165 9.74 -10.42 4.65
C HIS A 165 8.67 -10.82 3.62
N CYS A 166 8.23 -9.90 2.76
CA CYS A 166 7.18 -10.18 1.78
C CYS A 166 7.61 -11.22 0.75
N ILE A 167 8.88 -11.19 0.29
CA ILE A 167 9.41 -12.18 -0.66
C ILE A 167 9.29 -13.61 -0.13
N HIS A 168 9.46 -13.80 1.18
CA HIS A 168 9.42 -15.14 1.79
C HIS A 168 8.01 -15.60 2.16
N ASN A 169 7.04 -14.69 2.32
CA ASN A 169 5.75 -15.01 2.94
C ASN A 169 4.53 -14.73 2.05
N CYS A 170 4.66 -13.97 0.95
CA CYS A 170 3.56 -13.77 0.02
C CYS A 170 3.38 -14.98 -0.91
N HIS A 171 2.12 -15.35 -1.18
CA HIS A 171 1.79 -16.43 -2.11
C HIS A 171 1.89 -16.03 -3.58
N CYS A 172 1.88 -14.72 -3.87
CA CYS A 172 1.83 -14.15 -5.20
C CYS A 172 3.22 -13.78 -5.75
N THR A 173 3.30 -13.34 -7.00
CA THR A 173 4.55 -12.82 -7.55
C THR A 173 4.96 -11.55 -6.79
N VAL A 174 6.17 -11.51 -6.23
CA VAL A 174 6.71 -10.31 -5.55
C VAL A 174 7.72 -9.62 -6.44
N ILE A 175 7.49 -8.34 -6.74
CA ILE A 175 8.35 -7.51 -7.57
C ILE A 175 9.00 -6.45 -6.69
N ILE A 176 10.32 -6.54 -6.55
CA ILE A 176 11.11 -5.54 -5.84
C ILE A 176 11.72 -4.57 -6.85
N VAL A 177 11.27 -3.32 -6.80
CA VAL A 177 11.80 -2.27 -7.66
C VAL A 177 12.96 -1.57 -6.96
N ARG A 178 14.13 -1.64 -7.59
CA ARG A 178 15.34 -0.97 -7.13
C ARG A 178 15.51 0.37 -7.82
N GLU A 179 15.60 1.43 -7.04
CA GLU A 179 15.99 2.75 -7.55
C GLU A 179 17.47 2.70 -7.96
N HIS A 180 17.77 3.11 -9.19
CA HIS A 180 19.14 3.33 -9.61
C HIS A 180 19.65 4.59 -8.90
N LEU A 181 20.49 4.41 -7.88
CA LEU A 181 21.27 5.53 -7.35
C LEU A 181 22.14 6.04 -8.50
N GLU A 182 21.81 7.21 -9.06
CA GLU A 182 22.76 7.89 -9.91
C GLU A 182 24.05 8.04 -9.11
N LYS A 183 25.16 7.52 -9.64
CA LYS A 183 26.47 7.88 -9.14
C LYS A 183 26.55 9.39 -9.34
N LYS A 184 26.49 10.18 -8.25
CA LYS A 184 27.02 11.54 -8.31
C LYS A 184 28.46 11.38 -8.80
N SER A 185 28.72 11.83 -10.02
CA SER A 185 30.08 11.92 -10.55
C SER A 185 30.92 12.64 -9.51
N ALA A 186 32.01 11.98 -9.11
CA ALA A 186 33.02 12.55 -8.22
C ALA A 186 33.70 13.74 -8.91
#